data_AF-A0A502EV97-F1
#
_entry.id   AF-A0A502EV97-F1
#
_cell.length_a   1.000
_cell.length_b   1.000
_cell.length_c   1.000
_cell.angle_alpha   90.00
_cell.angle_beta   90.00
_cell.angle_gamma   90.00
#
_symmetry.space_group_name_H-M   'P 1'
#
loop_
_entity.id
_entity.type
_entity.pdbx_description
1 polymer ?
#
loop_
_entity_poly.entity_id
_entity_poly.type
_entity_poly.pdbx_seq_one_letter_code
_entity_poly.pdbx_strand_id
1 'polypeptide(L)' 'MIDYSILEIPTVLNPPINLIDIIYNCPVCDYEFEIDMFVDDNSFVKCDVCEHITKFRIKKI' A
#
# COMPACT_ATOMS: atom_id res chain seq x y z
N MET A 1 9.08 13.94 12.24
CA MET A 1 8.74 13.94 10.80
C MET A 1 7.97 12.65 10.58
N ILE A 2 6.75 12.71 10.04
CA ILE A 2 6.00 11.47 9.78
C ILE A 2 6.52 10.96 8.45
N ASP A 3 7.53 10.09 8.51
CA ASP A 3 8.03 9.34 7.36
C ASP A 3 6.93 8.36 6.94
N TYR A 4 6.31 8.62 5.81
CA TYR A 4 5.39 7.67 5.18
C TYR A 4 6.10 7.05 3.98
N SER A 5 5.90 5.76 3.79
CA SER A 5 6.38 5.07 2.59
C SER A 5 5.36 5.26 1.47
N ILE A 6 5.83 5.36 0.23
CA ILE A 6 4.95 5.41 -0.95
C ILE A 6 5.14 4.10 -1.70
N LEU A 7 4.05 3.36 -1.88
CA LEU A 7 4.00 2.18 -2.74
C LEU A 7 3.37 2.57 -4.08
N GLU A 8 4.18 2.67 -5.12
CA GLU A 8 3.69 2.91 -6.48
C GLU A 8 3.16 1.61 -7.08
N ILE A 9 1.89 1.60 -7.50
CA ILE A 9 1.24 0.47 -8.17
C ILE A 9 1.10 0.82 -9.64
N PRO A 10 1.99 0.32 -10.52
CA PRO A 10 1.85 0.50 -11.95
C PRO A 10 0.71 -0.36 -12.47
N THR A 11 -0.22 0.22 -13.19
CA THR A 11 -1.40 -0.48 -13.69
C THR A 11 -1.97 0.16 -14.94
N VAL A 12 -2.62 -0.65 -15.76
CA VAL A 12 -3.38 -0.20 -16.94
C VAL A 12 -4.85 0.05 -16.61
N LEU A 13 -5.32 -0.42 -15.45
CA LEU A 13 -6.70 -0.30 -15.00
C LEU A 13 -6.95 1.09 -14.41
N ASN A 14 -8.18 1.60 -14.57
CA ASN A 14 -8.57 2.84 -13.89
C ASN A 14 -8.94 2.51 -12.44
N PRO A 15 -8.56 3.35 -11.46
CA PRO A 15 -8.97 3.18 -10.07
C PRO A 15 -10.50 3.26 -9.89
N PRO A 16 -11.07 2.61 -8.87
CA PRO A 16 -10.38 1.80 -7.84
C PRO A 16 -9.94 0.43 -8.36
N ILE A 17 -8.78 -0.05 -7.90
CA ILE A 17 -8.22 -1.36 -8.25
C ILE A 17 -8.36 -2.27 -7.05
N ASN A 18 -8.81 -3.51 -7.27
CA ASN A 18 -8.84 -4.49 -6.20
C ASN A 18 -7.47 -5.16 -6.08
N LEU A 19 -6.79 -4.94 -4.96
CA LEU A 19 -5.61 -5.74 -4.58
C LEU A 19 -6.10 -6.90 -3.74
N ILE A 20 -5.80 -8.12 -4.19
CA ILE A 20 -6.12 -9.36 -3.51
C ILE A 20 -4.81 -10.13 -3.36
N ASP A 21 -4.59 -10.76 -2.20
CA ASP A 21 -3.42 -11.59 -1.91
C ASP A 21 -2.08 -10.86 -2.11
N ILE A 22 -2.05 -9.54 -1.87
CA ILE A 22 -0.79 -8.79 -1.91
C ILE A 22 -0.09 -8.93 -0.56
N ILE A 23 1.02 -9.67 -0.56
CA ILE A 23 1.91 -9.74 0.59
C ILE A 23 2.77 -8.48 0.59
N TYR A 24 2.57 -7.62 1.59
CA TYR A 24 3.36 -6.42 1.78
C TYR A 24 4.23 -6.57 3.02
N ASN A 25 5.52 -6.32 2.86
CA ASN A 25 6.45 -6.29 3.96
C ASN A 25 6.69 -4.85 4.42
N CYS A 26 6.52 -4.59 5.72
CA CYS A 26 6.76 -3.29 6.29
C CYS A 26 8.25 -2.90 6.19
N PRO A 27 8.60 -1.76 5.57
CA PRO A 27 10.00 -1.34 5.43
C PRO A 27 10.67 -0.89 6.73
N VAL A 28 9.92 -0.85 7.85
CA VAL A 28 10.41 -0.39 9.17
C VAL A 28 10.67 -1.54 10.13
N CYS A 29 9.77 -2.52 10.18
CA CYS A 29 9.83 -3.62 11.15
C CYS A 29 9.92 -5.01 10.50
N ASP A 30 9.99 -5.08 9.17
CA ASP A 30 10.00 -6.34 8.42
C ASP A 30 8.83 -7.29 8.76
N TYR A 31 7.71 -6.72 9.20
CA TYR A 31 6.49 -7.48 9.42
C TYR A 31 5.74 -7.66 8.10
N GLU A 32 5.51 -8.91 7.73
CA GLU A 32 4.72 -9.30 6.57
C GLU A 32 3.23 -9.32 6.91
N PHE A 33 2.43 -8.63 6.10
CA PHE A 33 0.98 -8.64 6.21
C PHE A 33 0.33 -8.65 4.84
N GLU A 34 -0.86 -9.25 4.78
CA GLU A 34 -1.66 -9.36 3.57
C GLU A 34 -2.52 -8.11 3.40
N ILE A 35 -2.58 -7.63 2.17
CA ILE A 35 -3.39 -6.48 1.78
C ILE A 35 -4.48 -6.99 0.83
N ASP A 36 -5.70 -7.01 1.33
CA ASP A 36 -6.92 -7.30 0.58
C ASP A 36 -7.87 -6.11 0.69
N MET A 37 -7.75 -5.17 -0.26
CA MET A 37 -8.57 -3.96 -0.28
C MET A 37 -8.62 -3.31 -1.67
N PHE A 38 -9.66 -2.51 -1.89
CA PHE A 38 -9.71 -1.58 -3.01
C PHE A 38 -8.75 -0.41 -2.75
N VAL A 39 -7.80 -0.22 -3.66
CA VAL A 39 -6.88 0.91 -3.63
C VAL A 39 -7.24 1.97 -4.67
N ASP A 40 -7.14 3.22 -4.23
CA ASP A 40 -7.21 4.44 -5.02
C ASP A 40 -6.03 5.37 -4.65
N ASP A 41 -5.91 6.55 -5.27
CA ASP A 41 -4.81 7.51 -5.02
C ASP A 41 -4.74 8.04 -3.56
N ASN A 42 -5.83 7.91 -2.78
CA ASN A 42 -5.86 8.30 -1.37
C ASN A 42 -5.81 7.11 -0.40
N SER A 43 -5.73 5.89 -0.91
CA SER A 43 -5.66 4.71 -0.07
C SER A 43 -4.32 4.63 0.66
N PHE A 44 -4.35 4.15 1.90
CA PHE A 44 -3.16 3.90 2.71
C PHE A 44 -3.38 2.68 3.58
N VAL A 45 -2.27 1.99 3.87
CA VAL A 45 -2.23 0.92 4.86
C VAL A 45 -1.33 1.33 6.01
N LYS A 46 -1.70 0.90 7.20
CA LYS A 46 -0.92 1.10 8.41
C LYS A 46 -0.43 -0.26 8.87
N CYS A 47 0.85 -0.38 9.19
CA CYS A 47 1.38 -1.61 9.76
C CYS A 47 0.79 -1.82 11.16
N ASP A 48 0.30 -3.03 11.44
CA ASP A 48 -0.28 -3.40 12.74
C ASP A 48 0.74 -3.43 13.89
N VAL A 49 2.04 -3.54 13.57
CA VAL A 49 3.10 -3.71 14.59
C VAL A 49 3.76 -2.38 14.94
N CYS A 50 4.22 -1.63 13.93
CA CYS A 50 5.01 -0.41 14.14
C CYS A 50 4.22 0.87 13.85
N GLU A 51 2.94 0.75 13.50
CA GLU A 51 2.05 1.86 13.17
C GLU A 51 2.50 2.73 11.99
N HIS A 52 3.49 2.26 11.21
CA HIS A 52 4.02 2.95 10.04
C HIS A 52 2.99 3.04 8.92
N ILE A 53 2.87 4.22 8.30
CA ILE A 53 1.89 4.47 7.25
C ILE A 53 2.54 4.33 5.88
N THR A 54 1.96 3.48 5.05
CA THR A 54 2.31 3.34 3.64
C THR A 54 1.15 3.83 2.79
N LYS A 55 1.40 4.83 1.95
CA LYS A 55 0.41 5.35 1.00
C LYS A 55 0.53 4.63 -0.33
N PHE A 56 -0.60 4.27 -0.91
CA PHE A 56 -0.64 3.75 -2.26
C PHE A 56 -0.69 4.89 -3.26
N ARG A 57 0.05 4.76 -4.34
CA ARG A 57 0.00 5.69 -5.46
C ARG A 57 -0.21 4.90 -6.74
N ILE A 58 -1.35 5.08 -7.38
CA ILE A 58 -1.67 4.37 -8.60
C ILE A 58 -1.03 5.13 -9.76
N LYS A 59 -0.14 4.45 -10.49
CA LYS A 59 0.54 5.02 -11.63
C LYS A 59 0.04 4.33 -12.89
N LYS A 60 -0.73 5.08 -13.70
CA LYS A 60 -1.17 4.58 -14.99
C LYS A 60 0.02 4.48 -15.94
N ILE A 61 0.25 3.28 -16.49
CA ILE A 61 1.28 3.00 -17.51
C ILE A 61 0.66 2.74 -18.88
#